data_AF-A0AAW9IXL9-F1
#
_entry.id   AF-A0AAW9IXL9-F1
#
_cell.length_a   1.000
_cell.length_b   1.000
_cell.length_c   1.000
_cell.angle_alpha   90.00
_cell.angle_beta   90.00
_cell.angle_gamma   90.00
#
_symmetry.space_group_name_H-M   'P 1'
#
loop_
_entity.id
_entity.type
_entity.pdbx_description
1 polymer ?
#
loop_
_entity_poly.entity_id
_entity_poly.type
_entity_poly.pdbx_seq_one_letter_code
_entity_poly.pdbx_strand_id
1 'polypeptide(L)'
;NREHHIAVEINNLLQNSLDVTLGGMELAFLTMNIKSHNREVDINRIPGIILSHGYSTASSIADAANKLLDCYIFDAIDMPLGVSSEEIVKKIKDYINKKGNFNEIILLVDMGSLEDIYK
;
A
#
# COMPACT_ATOMS: atom_id res chain seq x y z
N ASN A 1 9.98 -19.59 -10.09
CA ASN A 1 10.40 -18.23 -9.68
C ASN A 1 10.56 -17.36 -10.92
N ARG A 2 9.70 -16.34 -11.08
CA ARG A 2 9.66 -15.43 -12.23
C ARG A 2 10.97 -14.65 -12.39
N GLU A 3 11.53 -14.21 -11.27
CA GLU A 3 12.76 -13.40 -11.18
C GLU A 3 13.98 -14.18 -11.67
N HIS A 4 14.03 -15.48 -11.39
CA HIS A 4 15.10 -16.35 -11.88
C HIS A 4 15.03 -16.55 -13.40
N HIS A 5 13.82 -16.65 -13.96
CA HIS A 5 13.65 -16.74 -15.41
C HIS A 5 14.14 -15.45 -16.10
N ILE A 6 13.81 -14.29 -15.54
CA ILE A 6 14.31 -12.99 -16.03
C ILE A 6 15.84 -12.94 -15.93
N ALA A 7 16.43 -13.41 -14.83
CA ALA A 7 17.90 -13.45 -14.67
C ALA A 7 18.58 -14.34 -15.73
N VAL A 8 17.99 -15.50 -16.04
CA VAL A 8 18.50 -16.40 -17.09
C VAL A 8 18.35 -15.77 -18.48
N GLU A 9 17.25 -15.09 -18.74
CA GLU A 9 17.04 -14.37 -20.01
C GLU A 9 18.07 -13.26 -20.20
N ILE A 10 18.36 -12.48 -19.15
CA ILE A 10 19.43 -11.48 -19.16
C ILE A 10 20.79 -12.14 -19.40
N ASN A 11 21.08 -13.28 -18.77
CA ASN A 11 22.31 -14.02 -19.00
C ASN A 11 22.47 -14.44 -20.48
N ASN A 12 21.39 -14.94 -21.09
CA ASN A 12 21.40 -15.32 -22.50
C ASN A 12 21.63 -14.11 -23.42
N LEU A 13 21.05 -12.95 -23.09
CA LEU A 13 21.26 -11.71 -23.84
C LEU A 13 22.70 -11.18 -23.73
N LEU A 14 23.30 -11.27 -22.53
CA LEU A 14 24.70 -10.90 -22.30
C LEU A 14 25.64 -11.81 -23.09
N GLN A 15 25.36 -13.10 -23.13
CA GLN A 15 26.13 -14.06 -23.92
C GLN A 15 26.01 -13.75 -25.41
N ASN A 16 24.80 -13.51 -25.91
CA ASN A 16 24.57 -13.27 -27.34
C ASN A 16 25.11 -11.92 -27.84
N SER A 17 25.13 -10.90 -26.98
CA SER A 17 25.45 -9.52 -27.39
C SER A 17 26.88 -9.11 -27.05
N LEU A 18 27.44 -9.66 -25.97
CA LEU A 18 28.72 -9.25 -25.40
C LEU A 18 29.68 -10.43 -25.17
N ASP A 19 29.28 -11.66 -25.48
CA ASP A 19 30.04 -12.90 -25.22
C ASP A 19 30.45 -13.07 -23.74
N VAL A 20 29.63 -12.50 -22.83
CA VAL A 20 29.80 -12.61 -21.38
C VAL A 20 28.81 -13.65 -20.85
N THR A 21 29.31 -14.64 -20.12
CA THR A 21 28.47 -15.65 -19.44
C THR A 21 28.59 -15.48 -17.93
N LEU A 22 27.46 -15.40 -17.24
CA LEU A 22 27.39 -15.34 -15.79
C LEU A 22 27.56 -16.76 -15.20
N GLY A 23 28.39 -16.89 -14.16
CA GLY A 23 28.46 -18.10 -13.37
C GLY A 23 27.25 -18.25 -12.45
N GLY A 24 27.20 -19.39 -11.74
CA GLY A 24 26.07 -19.70 -10.85
C GLY A 24 25.92 -18.70 -9.69
N MET A 25 27.03 -18.15 -9.18
CA MET A 25 27.01 -17.17 -8.09
C MET A 25 26.51 -15.81 -8.59
N GLU A 26 26.99 -15.36 -9.75
CA GLU A 26 26.58 -14.11 -10.38
C GLU A 26 25.09 -14.15 -10.77
N LEU A 27 24.63 -15.29 -11.30
CA LEU A 27 23.21 -15.51 -11.61
C LEU A 27 22.35 -15.49 -10.34
N ALA A 28 22.84 -16.06 -9.24
CA ALA A 28 22.16 -15.99 -7.94
C ALA A 28 22.10 -14.55 -7.41
N PHE A 29 23.20 -13.79 -7.50
CA PHE A 29 23.24 -12.37 -7.15
C PHE A 29 22.27 -11.55 -8.01
N LEU A 30 22.25 -11.77 -9.33
CA LEU A 30 21.35 -11.08 -10.24
C LEU A 30 19.89 -11.41 -9.93
N THR A 31 19.57 -12.69 -9.72
CA THR A 31 18.23 -13.14 -9.31
C THR A 31 17.80 -12.46 -8.00
N MET A 32 18.69 -12.39 -7.01
CA MET A 32 18.42 -11.75 -5.72
C MET A 32 18.23 -10.23 -5.86
N ASN A 33 19.02 -9.57 -6.71
CA ASN A 33 18.86 -8.16 -7.02
C ASN A 33 17.52 -7.89 -7.69
N ILE A 34 17.16 -8.66 -8.73
CA ILE A 34 15.85 -8.55 -9.39
C ILE A 34 14.74 -8.73 -8.37
N LYS A 35 14.82 -9.75 -7.51
CA LYS A 35 13.82 -9.98 -6.47
C LYS A 35 13.75 -8.84 -5.42
N SER A 36 14.89 -8.23 -5.08
CA SER A 36 14.92 -7.13 -4.12
C SER A 36 14.34 -5.84 -4.69
N HIS A 37 14.50 -5.58 -5.99
CA HIS A 37 14.01 -4.38 -6.66
C HIS A 37 12.59 -4.58 -7.22
N ASN A 38 12.22 -5.80 -7.59
CA ASN A 38 10.88 -6.22 -7.91
C ASN A 38 10.09 -6.62 -6.65
N ARG A 39 10.39 -5.98 -5.50
CA ARG A 39 9.46 -6.03 -4.38
C ARG A 39 8.17 -5.43 -4.93
N GLU A 40 7.10 -6.24 -4.93
CA GLU A 40 5.76 -5.68 -5.01
C GLU A 40 5.73 -4.53 -4.00
N VAL A 41 5.32 -3.34 -4.47
CA VAL A 41 4.94 -2.28 -3.56
C VAL A 41 3.89 -2.93 -2.70
N ASP A 42 4.24 -3.28 -1.47
CA ASP A 42 3.29 -3.84 -0.54
C ASP A 42 2.35 -2.70 -0.19
N ILE A 43 1.31 -2.56 -1.02
CA ILE A 43 0.26 -1.55 -0.89
C ILE A 43 -0.41 -1.66 0.49
N ASN A 44 -0.21 -2.78 1.20
CA ASN A 44 -0.68 -2.98 2.57
C ASN A 44 0.24 -2.39 3.65
N ARG A 45 1.43 -1.86 3.32
CA ARG A 45 2.35 -1.30 4.32
C ARG A 45 1.90 0.04 4.90
N ILE A 46 1.13 0.82 4.15
CA ILE A 46 0.63 2.13 4.57
C ILE A 46 -0.86 2.23 4.18
N PRO A 47 -1.79 1.76 5.02
CA PRO A 47 -3.21 1.94 4.73
C PRO A 47 -3.56 3.43 4.67
N GLY A 48 -4.34 3.80 3.65
CA GLY A 48 -5.00 5.10 3.56
C GLY A 48 -6.42 5.02 4.13
N ILE A 49 -6.80 5.94 5.00
CA ILE A 49 -8.15 6.02 5.56
C ILE A 49 -8.73 7.40 5.24
N ILE A 50 -9.90 7.41 4.60
CA ILE A 50 -10.68 8.62 4.34
C ILE A 50 -11.70 8.79 5.46
N LEU A 51 -11.75 9.98 6.04
CA LEU A 51 -12.71 10.40 7.05
C LEU A 51 -13.42 11.66 6.59
N SER A 52 -14.74 11.66 6.71
CA SER A 52 -15.55 12.80 6.33
C SER A 52 -16.86 12.81 7.10
N HIS A 53 -17.35 14.03 7.35
CA HIS A 53 -18.68 14.23 7.88
C HIS A 53 -19.75 13.86 6.84
N GLY A 54 -20.83 13.26 7.35
CA GLY A 54 -21.92 12.75 6.54
C GLY A 54 -22.08 11.25 6.68
N TYR A 55 -23.04 10.71 5.94
CA TYR A 55 -23.41 9.30 6.03
C TYR A 55 -22.67 8.41 5.02
N SER A 56 -22.10 9.00 3.97
CA SER A 56 -21.52 8.23 2.87
C SER A 56 -20.42 8.97 2.10
N THR A 57 -19.97 10.13 2.56
CA THR A 57 -19.01 10.95 1.82
C THR A 57 -17.66 10.26 1.73
N ALA A 58 -17.13 9.77 2.86
CA ALA A 58 -15.85 9.06 2.89
C ALA A 58 -15.94 7.74 2.11
N SER A 59 -17.01 6.98 2.36
CA SER A 59 -17.22 5.70 1.67
C SER A 59 -17.38 5.86 0.16
N SER A 60 -18.08 6.90 -0.31
CA SER A 60 -18.25 7.13 -1.75
C SER A 60 -16.92 7.49 -2.44
N ILE A 61 -16.07 8.28 -1.78
CA ILE A 61 -14.75 8.64 -2.33
C ILE A 61 -13.85 7.41 -2.37
N ALA A 62 -13.79 6.63 -1.30
CA ALA A 62 -12.97 5.41 -1.24
C ALA A 62 -13.42 4.39 -2.30
N ASP A 63 -14.72 4.16 -2.44
CA ASP A 63 -15.27 3.25 -3.45
C ASP A 63 -14.93 3.71 -4.87
N ALA A 64 -15.10 5.01 -5.17
CA ALA A 64 -14.74 5.56 -6.47
C ALA A 64 -13.24 5.44 -6.75
N ALA A 65 -12.37 5.79 -5.80
CA ALA A 65 -10.92 5.72 -5.96
C ALA A 65 -10.44 4.28 -6.14
N ASN A 66 -10.90 3.35 -5.31
CA ASN A 66 -10.52 1.93 -5.39
C ASN A 66 -10.98 1.30 -6.71
N LYS A 67 -12.17 1.65 -7.21
CA LYS A 67 -12.66 1.20 -8.52
C LYS A 67 -11.88 1.78 -9.69
N LEU A 68 -11.56 3.07 -9.64
CA LEU A 68 -10.81 3.75 -10.70
C LEU A 68 -9.38 3.21 -10.82
N LEU A 69 -8.78 2.80 -9.71
CA LEU A 69 -7.42 2.25 -9.65
C LEU A 69 -7.37 0.73 -9.74
N ASP A 70 -8.53 0.06 -9.79
CA ASP A 70 -8.68 -1.41 -9.78
C ASP A 70 -7.87 -2.09 -8.65
N CYS A 71 -7.77 -1.42 -7.50
CA CYS A 71 -7.05 -1.93 -6.35
C CYS A 71 -7.61 -1.36 -5.03
N TYR A 72 -7.50 -2.16 -3.97
CA TYR A 72 -7.96 -1.77 -2.63
C TYR A 72 -6.90 -0.95 -1.91
N ILE A 73 -7.00 0.38 -2.00
CA ILE A 73 -6.04 1.30 -1.39
C ILE A 73 -6.62 1.97 -0.14
N PHE A 74 -7.87 2.41 -0.22
CA PHE A 74 -8.49 3.23 0.82
C PHE A 74 -9.57 2.49 1.60
N ASP A 75 -9.49 2.61 2.92
CA ASP A 75 -10.59 2.36 3.84
C ASP A 75 -11.34 3.68 4.11
N ALA A 76 -12.59 3.61 4.57
CA ALA A 76 -13.43 4.78 4.83
C ALA A 76 -14.10 4.74 6.20
N ILE A 77 -14.24 5.90 6.84
CA ILE A 77 -14.99 6.10 8.08
C ILE A 77 -15.89 7.33 7.91
N ASP A 78 -17.19 7.10 7.76
CA ASP A 78 -18.20 8.16 7.73
C ASP A 78 -18.58 8.63 9.15
N MET A 79 -18.77 9.94 9.31
CA MET A 79 -19.13 10.58 10.58
C MET A 79 -20.51 11.25 10.51
N PRO A 80 -21.59 10.51 10.81
CA PRO A 80 -22.93 11.10 10.96
C PRO A 80 -22.96 12.22 12.00
N LEU A 81 -23.87 13.18 11.82
CA LEU A 81 -23.98 14.41 12.64
C LEU A 81 -24.31 14.20 14.14
N GLY A 82 -24.48 12.95 14.59
CA GLY A 82 -24.69 12.62 16.01
C GLY A 82 -23.53 11.85 16.65
N VAL A 83 -22.47 11.55 15.89
CA VAL A 83 -21.32 10.78 16.39
C VAL A 83 -20.29 11.76 16.94
N SER A 84 -19.83 11.55 18.19
CA SER A 84 -18.79 12.39 18.78
C SER A 84 -17.42 12.07 18.19
N SER A 85 -16.52 13.05 18.23
CA SER A 85 -15.13 12.85 17.81
C SER A 85 -14.45 11.73 18.61
N GLU A 86 -14.76 11.57 19.90
CA GLU A 86 -14.17 10.48 20.71
C GLU A 86 -14.54 9.09 20.20
N GLU A 87 -15.78 8.93 19.73
CA GLU A 87 -16.24 7.65 19.17
C GLU A 87 -15.50 7.31 17.88
N ILE A 88 -15.18 8.32 17.07
CA ILE A 88 -14.38 8.15 15.85
C ILE A 88 -12.93 7.83 16.17
N VAL A 89 -12.32 8.49 17.17
CA VAL A 89 -10.99 8.15 17.65
C VAL A 89 -10.93 6.68 18.10
N LYS A 90 -11.98 6.20 18.78
CA LYS A 90 -12.07 4.79 19.17
C LYS A 90 -12.13 3.87 17.95
N LYS A 91 -12.94 4.19 16.94
CA LYS A 91 -13.01 3.41 15.68
C LYS A 91 -11.66 3.35 14.98
N ILE A 92 -10.92 4.45 14.92
CA ILE A 92 -9.56 4.49 14.35
C ILE A 92 -8.62 3.59 15.17
N LYS A 93 -8.60 3.71 16.50
CA LYS A 93 -7.78 2.85 17.36
C LYS A 93 -8.09 1.36 17.19
N ASP A 94 -9.37 1.01 17.12
CA ASP A 94 -9.82 -0.36 16.91
C ASP A 94 -9.40 -0.88 15.52
N TYR A 95 -9.47 -0.03 14.49
CA TYR A 95 -8.95 -0.35 13.16
C TYR A 95 -7.44 -0.63 13.19
N ILE A 96 -6.67 0.20 13.91
CA ILE A 96 -5.22 0.04 14.04
C ILE A 96 -4.86 -1.26 14.72
N ASN A 97 -5.48 -1.54 15.86
CA ASN A 97 -5.23 -2.75 16.63
C ASN A 97 -5.60 -4.03 15.85
N LYS A 98 -6.63 -3.98 15.00
CA LYS A 98 -7.07 -5.13 14.20
C LYS A 98 -6.16 -5.45 13.03
N LYS A 99 -5.64 -4.44 12.32
CA LYS A 99 -4.81 -4.68 11.13
C LYS A 99 -3.35 -5.00 11.48
N GLY A 100 -2.85 -4.57 12.64
CA GLY A 100 -1.67 -5.12 13.35
C GLY A 100 -0.29 -5.08 12.66
N ASN A 101 -0.20 -4.77 11.36
CA ASN A 101 0.99 -5.01 10.53
C ASN A 101 1.39 -3.82 9.63
N PHE A 102 1.12 -2.59 10.04
CA PHE A 102 1.58 -1.40 9.30
C PHE A 102 2.42 -0.50 10.19
N ASN A 103 3.42 0.15 9.61
CA ASN A 103 4.32 1.06 10.34
C ASN A 103 3.82 2.50 10.31
N GLU A 104 2.95 2.84 9.34
CA GLU A 104 2.47 4.19 9.05
C GLU A 104 1.02 4.14 8.55
N ILE A 105 0.26 5.23 8.73
CA ILE A 105 -1.12 5.39 8.22
C ILE A 105 -1.25 6.78 7.61
N ILE A 106 -1.96 6.89 6.50
CA ILE A 106 -2.37 8.18 5.93
C ILE A 106 -3.84 8.41 6.27
N LEU A 107 -4.13 9.48 6.99
CA LEU A 107 -5.48 9.93 7.33
C LEU A 107 -5.84 11.13 6.46
N LEU A 108 -6.93 11.03 5.69
CA LEU A 108 -7.47 12.08 4.84
C LEU A 108 -8.78 12.59 5.46
N VAL A 109 -8.86 13.86 5.82
CA VAL A 109 -10.02 14.46 6.54
C VAL A 109 -10.63 15.63 5.75
N ASP A 110 -11.95 15.82 5.82
CA ASP A 110 -12.65 16.90 5.10
C ASP A 110 -12.62 18.27 5.79
N MET A 111 -12.64 18.29 7.13
CA MET A 111 -12.70 19.50 7.96
C MET A 111 -11.89 19.32 9.25
N GLY A 112 -11.28 20.43 9.69
CA GLY A 112 -10.26 20.46 10.74
C GLY A 112 -10.70 20.10 12.16
N SER A 113 -11.99 19.85 12.42
CA SER A 113 -12.45 19.32 13.73
C SER A 113 -11.82 17.96 14.07
N LEU A 114 -11.34 17.23 13.06
CA LEU A 114 -10.58 15.99 13.22
C LEU A 114 -9.06 16.19 13.30
N GLU A 115 -8.53 17.38 13.00
CA GLU A 115 -7.09 17.65 13.20
C GLU A 115 -6.74 17.63 14.69
N ASP A 116 -7.69 17.96 15.57
CA ASP A 116 -7.51 17.85 17.02
C ASP A 116 -7.38 16.40 17.53
N ILE A 117 -7.67 15.38 16.70
CA ILE A 117 -7.41 13.96 17.05
C ILE A 117 -5.90 13.68 17.17
N TYR A 118 -5.07 14.51 16.53
CA TYR A 118 -3.62 14.37 16.53
C TYR A 118 -2.94 15.00 17.76
N LYS A 119 -3.68 15.74 18.61
CA LYS A 119 -3.19 16.25 19.89
C LYS A 119 -3.39 15.23 21.01
#